data_AF-N6T7X7-F1
#
_entry.id   AF-N6T7X7-F1
#
_cell.length_a   1.000
_cell.length_b   1.000
_cell.length_c   1.000
_cell.angle_alpha   90.00
_cell.angle_beta   90.00
_cell.angle_gamma   90.00
#
_symmetry.space_group_name_H-M   'P 1'
#
loop_
_entity.id
_entity.type
_entity.pdbx_description
1 polymer ?
#
loop_
_entity_poly.entity_id
_entity_poly.type
_entity_poly.pdbx_seq_one_letter_code
_entity_poly.pdbx_strand_id
1 'polypeptide(L)'
;MVDKDHVWESTYQSENYTFQLIAQLYRYQVSKEPIERLYQDIRDYIIIDPADQKPTKSAQDVKDSVNSFFAYLFPLAYHQQADTATGDFTPKYKQCLEDNMDIIMPFGDFPSEMVESLSKSLEATRLLLQAFSIGIEVLNTTDALIIDEQSATSTECHAALLKMTYCSKCLGYRFSKPCSGYCLNVLRGCISKYVAELDLPWNSYVEGIENLVNAMKRTSNNAGVNVDLAIRNLGTQISSAIMYCMEKIVEVDKKVSTSAMFLPTVVV
;
A
#
# COMPACT_ATOMS: atom_id res chain seq x y z
N MET A 1 -8.67 -1.77 10.92
CA MET A 1 -7.99 -2.87 10.20
C MET A 1 -7.69 -2.35 8.82
N VAL A 2 -6.45 -2.47 8.35
CA VAL A 2 -6.08 -1.98 7.00
C VAL A 2 -6.68 -2.95 6.01
N ASP A 3 -7.75 -2.53 5.34
CA ASP A 3 -8.41 -3.24 4.26
C ASP A 3 -8.41 -2.32 3.01
N LYS A 4 -8.67 -2.86 1.82
CA LYS A 4 -8.69 -2.14 0.55
C LYS A 4 -9.51 -0.86 0.62
N ASP A 5 -10.70 -0.92 1.23
CA ASP A 5 -11.60 0.23 1.39
C ASP A 5 -11.00 1.33 2.27
N HIS A 6 -10.29 0.94 3.34
CA HIS A 6 -9.65 1.89 4.25
C HIS A 6 -8.50 2.64 3.58
N VAL A 7 -7.69 1.93 2.77
CA VAL A 7 -6.60 2.55 2.03
C VAL A 7 -7.14 3.44 0.91
N TRP A 8 -8.18 3.00 0.20
CA TRP A 8 -8.89 3.81 -0.78
C TRP A 8 -9.36 5.13 -0.16
N GLU A 9 -10.11 5.08 0.95
CA GLU A 9 -10.62 6.28 1.61
C GLU A 9 -9.48 7.21 2.05
N SER A 10 -8.39 6.65 2.60
CA SER A 10 -7.23 7.43 3.01
C SER A 10 -6.52 8.12 1.84
N THR A 11 -6.37 7.43 0.70
CA THR A 11 -5.82 8.03 -0.53
C THR A 11 -6.72 9.14 -1.06
N TYR A 12 -8.03 8.91 -1.11
CA TYR A 12 -9.00 9.88 -1.59
C TYR A 12 -9.05 11.16 -0.75
N GLN A 13 -8.99 11.02 0.58
CA GLN A 13 -8.91 12.18 1.50
C GLN A 13 -7.61 12.96 1.30
N SER A 14 -6.48 12.26 1.17
CA SER A 14 -5.18 12.90 0.96
C SER A 14 -5.08 13.59 -0.40
N GLU A 15 -5.64 13.00 -1.46
CA GLU A 15 -5.73 13.59 -2.80
C GLU A 15 -6.49 14.92 -2.78
N ASN A 16 -7.68 14.93 -2.17
CA ASN A 16 -8.47 16.15 -2.02
C ASN A 16 -7.74 17.23 -1.22
N TYR A 17 -7.06 16.84 -0.14
CA TYR A 17 -6.26 17.76 0.67
C TYR A 17 -5.09 18.35 -0.12
N THR A 18 -4.32 17.52 -0.84
CA THR A 18 -3.19 17.96 -1.68
C THR A 18 -3.66 18.88 -2.79
N PHE A 19 -4.78 18.57 -3.45
CA PHE A 19 -5.36 19.48 -4.43
C PHE A 19 -5.72 20.84 -3.82
N GLN A 20 -6.41 20.86 -2.67
CA GLN A 20 -6.76 22.11 -2.00
C GLN A 20 -5.54 22.92 -1.59
N LEU A 21 -4.50 22.26 -1.07
CA LEU A 21 -3.24 22.89 -0.69
C LEU A 21 -2.58 23.58 -1.89
N ILE A 22 -2.40 22.85 -2.99
CA ILE A 22 -1.73 23.38 -4.19
C ILE A 22 -2.58 24.50 -4.82
N ALA A 23 -3.90 24.33 -4.91
CA ALA A 23 -4.80 25.36 -5.44
C ALA A 23 -4.82 26.64 -4.58
N GLN A 24 -4.65 26.54 -3.27
CA GLN A 24 -4.53 27.71 -2.39
C GLN A 24 -3.19 28.44 -2.57
N LEU A 25 -2.11 27.68 -2.78
CA LEU A 25 -0.77 28.25 -2.98
C LEU A 25 -0.64 28.93 -4.35
N TYR A 26 -1.12 28.28 -5.41
CA TYR A 26 -0.99 28.76 -6.78
C TYR A 26 -2.35 29.24 -7.30
N ARG A 27 -2.54 30.57 -7.38
CA ARG A 27 -3.79 31.25 -7.80
C ARG A 27 -4.26 30.96 -9.24
N TYR A 28 -3.46 30.26 -10.05
CA TYR A 28 -3.76 29.92 -11.46
C TYR A 28 -4.47 28.55 -11.56
N GLN A 29 -5.02 28.22 -12.74
CA GLN A 29 -5.54 26.87 -13.01
C GLN A 29 -4.42 25.82 -12.94
N VAL A 30 -4.21 25.26 -11.76
CA VAL A 30 -3.37 24.07 -11.57
C VAL A 30 -4.12 22.88 -12.17
N SER A 31 -3.42 22.09 -12.97
CA SER A 31 -3.97 20.85 -13.52
C SER A 31 -4.17 19.85 -12.38
N LYS A 32 -5.35 19.24 -12.34
CA LYS A 32 -5.64 18.13 -11.43
C LYS A 32 -4.93 16.85 -11.85
N GLU A 33 -4.69 16.68 -13.14
CA GLU A 33 -4.23 15.45 -13.75
C GLU A 33 -2.94 14.89 -13.13
N PRO A 34 -1.88 15.68 -12.84
CA PRO A 34 -0.66 15.15 -12.21
C PRO A 34 -0.87 14.65 -10.78
N ILE A 35 -1.79 15.29 -10.04
CA ILE A 35 -2.17 14.88 -8.68
C ILE A 35 -2.99 13.58 -8.78
N GLU A 36 -4.03 13.59 -9.61
CA GLU A 36 -4.92 12.43 -9.82
C GLU A 36 -4.11 11.20 -10.25
N ARG A 37 -3.15 11.38 -11.17
CA ARG A 37 -2.26 10.31 -11.64
C ARG A 37 -1.40 9.73 -10.51
N LEU A 38 -0.75 10.58 -9.71
CA LEU A 38 0.06 10.12 -8.57
C LEU A 38 -0.79 9.28 -7.59
N TYR A 39 -1.95 9.78 -7.20
CA TYR A 39 -2.83 9.07 -6.27
C TYR A 39 -3.45 7.83 -6.89
N GLN A 40 -3.73 7.83 -8.19
CA GLN A 40 -4.20 6.65 -8.91
C GLN A 40 -3.13 5.56 -8.95
N ASP A 41 -1.88 5.88 -9.27
CA ASP A 41 -0.79 4.90 -9.29
C ASP A 41 -0.50 4.32 -7.88
N ILE A 42 -0.66 5.13 -6.82
CA ILE A 42 -0.61 4.65 -5.42
C ILE A 42 -1.72 3.62 -5.16
N ARG A 43 -2.95 3.87 -5.62
CA ARG A 43 -4.08 2.95 -5.45
C ARG A 43 -3.89 1.67 -6.27
N ASP A 44 -3.46 1.81 -7.52
CA ASP A 44 -3.24 0.70 -8.46
C ASP A 44 -2.05 -0.19 -8.04
N TYR A 45 -1.13 0.31 -7.19
CA TYR A 45 -0.10 -0.51 -6.56
C TYR A 45 -0.65 -1.51 -5.55
N ILE A 46 -1.71 -1.14 -4.82
CA ILE A 46 -2.29 -1.93 -3.73
C ILE A 46 -3.33 -2.93 -4.26
N ILE A 47 -3.93 -2.63 -5.42
CA ILE A 47 -4.85 -3.54 -6.09
C ILE A 47 -4.06 -4.74 -6.62
N ILE A 48 -4.31 -5.90 -6.02
CA ILE A 48 -3.80 -7.20 -6.48
C ILE A 48 -4.77 -7.73 -7.52
N ASP A 49 -4.28 -7.96 -8.74
CA ASP A 49 -5.03 -8.68 -9.76
C ASP A 49 -5.14 -10.17 -9.34
N PRO A 50 -6.36 -10.71 -9.17
CA PRO A 50 -6.55 -12.11 -8.78
C PRO A 50 -6.02 -13.12 -9.82
N ALA A 51 -5.79 -12.72 -11.08
CA ALA A 51 -5.30 -13.61 -12.13
C ALA A 51 -3.78 -13.79 -12.10
N ASP A 52 -3.01 -12.74 -11.79
CA ASP A 52 -1.54 -12.74 -11.90
C ASP A 52 -0.81 -12.64 -10.55
N GLN A 53 -1.53 -12.48 -9.43
CA GLN A 53 -1.00 -12.25 -8.07
C GLN A 53 0.02 -11.10 -7.98
N LYS A 54 0.08 -10.26 -9.02
CA LYS A 54 0.97 -9.12 -9.16
C LYS A 54 0.14 -7.84 -9.05
N PRO A 55 0.75 -6.76 -8.54
CA PRO A 55 0.10 -5.46 -8.59
C PRO A 55 0.00 -4.96 -10.02
N THR A 56 -1.02 -4.14 -10.30
CA THR A 56 -1.17 -3.45 -11.58
C THR A 56 -0.03 -2.46 -11.84
N LYS A 57 0.59 -1.96 -10.76
CA LYS A 57 1.74 -1.04 -10.79
C LYS A 57 2.91 -1.56 -9.96
N SER A 58 4.12 -1.35 -10.46
CA SER A 58 5.38 -1.70 -9.80
C SER A 58 5.91 -0.54 -8.94
N ALA A 59 6.93 -0.82 -8.12
CA ALA A 59 7.57 0.21 -7.31
C ALA A 59 8.26 1.27 -8.19
N GLN A 60 8.69 0.87 -9.38
CA GLN A 60 9.24 1.78 -10.37
C GLN A 60 8.17 2.72 -10.92
N ASP A 61 6.94 2.24 -11.16
CA ASP A 61 5.86 3.10 -11.63
C ASP A 61 5.50 4.17 -10.58
N VAL A 62 5.43 3.81 -9.29
CA VAL A 62 5.20 4.78 -8.21
C VAL A 62 6.32 5.82 -8.16
N LYS A 63 7.57 5.38 -8.31
CA LYS A 63 8.73 6.28 -8.38
C LYS A 63 8.61 7.26 -9.56
N ASP A 64 8.28 6.75 -10.74
CA ASP A 64 8.15 7.56 -11.95
C ASP A 64 6.99 8.57 -11.82
N SER A 65 5.91 8.19 -11.16
CA SER A 65 4.78 9.09 -10.90
C SER A 65 5.08 10.18 -9.88
N VAL A 66 5.84 9.87 -8.82
CA VAL A 66 6.34 10.89 -7.89
C VAL A 66 7.27 11.87 -8.61
N ASN A 67 8.23 11.36 -9.39
CA ASN A 67 9.15 12.21 -10.15
C ASN A 67 8.43 13.08 -11.17
N SER A 68 7.47 12.51 -11.91
CA SER A 68 6.65 13.25 -12.88
C SER A 68 5.81 14.33 -12.20
N PHE A 69 5.26 14.05 -11.01
CA PHE A 69 4.51 15.03 -10.22
C PHE A 69 5.41 16.21 -9.80
N PHE A 70 6.61 15.95 -9.29
CA PHE A 70 7.52 17.02 -8.90
C PHE A 70 8.08 17.78 -10.11
N ALA A 71 8.30 17.12 -11.25
CA ALA A 71 8.72 17.79 -12.48
C ALA A 71 7.66 18.81 -12.87
N TYR A 72 6.39 18.40 -12.91
CA TYR A 72 5.24 19.29 -13.13
C TYR A 72 5.15 20.44 -12.10
N LEU A 73 5.44 20.15 -10.83
CA LEU A 73 5.38 21.16 -9.76
C LEU A 73 6.48 22.23 -9.89
N PHE A 74 7.63 21.89 -10.48
CA PHE A 74 8.79 22.77 -10.50
C PHE A 74 8.53 24.11 -11.21
N PRO A 75 8.04 24.16 -12.47
CA PRO A 75 7.71 25.44 -13.12
C PRO A 75 6.73 26.28 -12.30
N LEU A 76 5.76 25.66 -11.62
CA LEU A 76 4.77 26.35 -10.79
C LEU A 76 5.43 26.99 -9.57
N ALA A 77 6.27 26.23 -8.85
CA ALA A 77 7.00 26.71 -7.68
C ALA A 77 7.99 27.83 -8.04
N TYR A 78 8.66 27.72 -9.18
CA TYR A 78 9.63 28.71 -9.64
C TYR A 78 8.95 29.99 -10.17
N HIS A 79 7.79 29.88 -10.83
CA HIS A 79 7.05 31.03 -11.40
C HIS A 79 6.64 32.06 -10.35
N GLN A 80 6.31 31.64 -9.13
CA GLN A 80 5.95 32.56 -8.04
C GLN A 80 7.05 33.54 -7.64
N GLN A 81 8.31 33.25 -7.97
CA GLN A 81 9.48 34.00 -7.51
C GLN A 81 10.24 34.66 -8.66
N ALA A 82 10.16 34.12 -9.87
CA ALA A 82 10.57 34.86 -11.04
C ALA A 82 9.66 36.10 -11.13
N ASP A 83 10.24 37.29 -11.16
CA ASP A 83 9.56 38.60 -11.17
C ASP A 83 8.79 38.84 -12.49
N THR A 84 8.00 37.86 -12.93
CA THR A 84 7.14 37.89 -14.12
C THR A 84 5.82 38.52 -13.72
N ALA A 85 5.84 39.83 -13.52
CA ALA A 85 4.70 40.62 -13.07
C ALA A 85 3.46 40.57 -14.00
N THR A 86 3.53 39.95 -15.19
CA THR A 86 2.46 40.04 -16.20
C THR A 86 2.21 38.81 -17.07
N GLY A 87 2.93 37.69 -16.93
CA GLY A 87 2.76 36.54 -17.85
C GLY A 87 3.20 35.19 -17.30
N ASP A 88 2.56 34.13 -17.79
CA ASP A 88 2.97 32.73 -17.57
C ASP A 88 4.24 32.41 -18.37
N PHE A 89 5.01 31.41 -17.93
CA PHE A 89 6.17 30.95 -18.67
C PHE A 89 5.76 30.34 -20.02
N THR A 90 6.61 30.50 -21.03
CA THR A 90 6.37 29.82 -22.32
C THR A 90 6.35 28.30 -22.13
N PRO A 91 5.54 27.53 -22.89
CA PRO A 91 5.49 26.07 -22.76
C PRO A 91 6.87 25.40 -22.91
N LYS A 92 7.71 25.94 -23.80
CA LYS A 92 9.10 25.47 -24.00
C LYS A 92 9.98 25.71 -22.77
N TYR A 93 9.79 26.83 -22.08
CA TYR A 93 10.52 27.12 -20.84
C TYR A 93 10.08 26.18 -19.72
N LYS A 94 8.76 25.95 -19.56
CA LYS A 94 8.24 24.98 -18.58
C LYS A 94 8.77 23.58 -18.81
N GLN A 95 8.72 23.11 -20.06
CA GLN A 95 9.26 21.80 -20.43
C GLN A 95 10.77 21.71 -20.14
N CYS A 96 11.54 22.76 -20.42
CA CYS A 96 12.96 22.77 -20.07
C CYS A 96 13.20 22.66 -18.55
N LEU A 97 12.39 23.33 -17.73
CA LEU A 97 12.49 23.21 -16.28
C LEU A 97 12.16 21.78 -15.83
N GLU A 98 11.07 21.21 -16.35
CA GLU A 98 10.66 19.82 -16.11
C GLU A 98 11.77 18.83 -16.47
N ASP A 99 12.31 18.91 -17.69
CA ASP A 99 13.36 18.01 -18.22
C ASP A 99 14.68 18.11 -17.44
N ASN A 100 14.96 19.25 -16.79
CA ASN A 100 16.18 19.47 -16.03
C ASN A 100 15.97 19.39 -14.51
N MET A 101 14.83 18.89 -14.05
CA MET A 101 14.53 18.77 -12.61
C MET A 101 15.61 17.97 -11.87
N ASP A 102 16.09 16.87 -12.45
CA ASP A 102 17.11 16.00 -11.84
C ASP A 102 18.47 16.70 -11.67
N ILE A 103 18.79 17.66 -12.54
CA ILE A 103 20.06 18.40 -12.51
C ILE A 103 19.94 19.60 -11.57
N ILE A 104 18.81 20.30 -11.63
CA ILE A 104 18.57 21.51 -10.84
C ILE A 104 18.32 21.15 -9.38
N MET A 105 17.61 20.04 -9.14
CA MET A 105 17.14 19.57 -7.82
C MET A 105 16.48 20.69 -7.01
N PRO A 106 15.43 21.34 -7.54
CA PRO A 106 14.79 22.50 -6.90
C PRO A 106 14.16 22.16 -5.54
N PHE A 107 13.80 20.89 -5.35
CA PHE A 107 13.17 20.37 -4.14
C PHE A 107 14.13 19.56 -3.28
N GLY A 108 15.45 19.58 -3.51
CA GLY A 108 16.40 18.76 -2.74
C GLY A 108 16.02 17.27 -2.73
N ASP A 109 16.10 16.65 -1.56
CA ASP A 109 15.88 15.20 -1.38
C ASP A 109 14.39 14.81 -1.19
N PHE A 110 13.48 15.78 -1.13
CA PHE A 110 12.05 15.54 -0.86
C PHE A 110 11.40 14.52 -1.83
N PRO A 111 11.63 14.58 -3.17
CA PRO A 111 11.11 13.57 -4.09
C PRO A 111 11.61 12.16 -3.75
N SER A 112 12.90 11.99 -3.46
CA SER A 112 13.47 10.70 -3.10
C SER A 112 12.97 10.16 -1.75
N GLU A 113 12.84 11.02 -0.74
CA GLU A 113 12.28 10.65 0.57
C GLU A 113 10.81 10.22 0.44
N MET A 114 10.04 10.90 -0.40
CA MET A 114 8.65 10.53 -0.70
C MET A 114 8.56 9.17 -1.38
N VAL A 115 9.43 8.92 -2.38
CA VAL A 115 9.51 7.60 -3.05
C VAL A 115 9.87 6.50 -2.05
N GLU A 116 10.83 6.72 -1.17
CA GLU A 116 11.24 5.74 -0.17
C GLU A 116 10.11 5.43 0.82
N SER A 117 9.45 6.47 1.33
CA SER A 117 8.33 6.36 2.28
C SER A 117 7.13 5.62 1.65
N LEU A 118 6.75 5.99 0.42
CA LEU A 118 5.68 5.33 -0.30
C LEU A 118 6.04 3.88 -0.63
N SER A 119 7.23 3.63 -1.19
CA SER A 119 7.64 2.28 -1.60
C SER A 119 7.62 1.30 -0.42
N LYS A 120 8.19 1.68 0.73
CA LYS A 120 8.21 0.83 1.92
C LYS A 120 6.81 0.54 2.47
N SER A 121 5.99 1.58 2.59
CA SER A 121 4.66 1.47 3.19
C SER A 121 3.65 0.75 2.30
N LEU A 122 3.71 0.99 0.99
CA LEU A 122 2.89 0.30 0.00
C LEU A 122 3.29 -1.16 -0.14
N GLU A 123 4.60 -1.47 -0.12
CA GLU A 123 5.09 -2.84 -0.16
C GLU A 123 4.62 -3.65 1.04
N ALA A 124 4.77 -3.12 2.26
CA ALA A 124 4.29 -3.76 3.47
C ALA A 124 2.77 -4.02 3.42
N THR A 125 2.01 -3.05 2.91
CA THR A 125 0.55 -3.20 2.73
C THR A 125 0.21 -4.29 1.72
N ARG A 126 0.91 -4.33 0.58
CA ARG A 126 0.73 -5.35 -0.45
C ARG A 126 1.03 -6.75 0.09
N LEU A 127 2.16 -6.91 0.78
CA LEU A 127 2.55 -8.18 1.40
C LEU A 127 1.51 -8.64 2.43
N LEU A 128 0.95 -7.73 3.22
CA LEU A 128 -0.11 -8.05 4.17
C LEU A 128 -1.38 -8.55 3.47
N LEU A 129 -1.82 -7.88 2.41
CA LEU A 129 -3.00 -8.27 1.64
C LEU A 129 -2.80 -9.60 0.90
N GLN A 130 -1.61 -9.82 0.32
CA GLN A 130 -1.24 -11.10 -0.29
C GLN A 130 -1.23 -12.22 0.75
N ALA A 131 -0.64 -11.98 1.93
CA ALA A 131 -0.64 -12.94 3.02
C ALA A 131 -2.06 -13.31 3.41
N PHE A 132 -2.96 -12.34 3.61
CA PHE A 132 -4.37 -12.61 3.89
C PHE A 132 -5.06 -13.44 2.80
N SER A 133 -4.80 -13.16 1.51
CA SER A 133 -5.34 -13.95 0.41
C SER A 133 -4.91 -15.40 0.49
N ILE A 134 -3.62 -15.65 0.74
CA ILE A 134 -3.06 -17.00 0.92
C ILE A 134 -3.68 -17.67 2.15
N GLY A 135 -3.83 -16.95 3.26
CA GLY A 135 -4.48 -17.49 4.46
C GLY A 135 -5.91 -17.94 4.22
N ILE A 136 -6.69 -17.15 3.47
CA ILE A 136 -8.05 -17.51 3.07
C ILE A 136 -8.04 -18.77 2.19
N GLU A 137 -7.13 -18.84 1.21
CA GLU A 137 -7.00 -20.01 0.33
C GLU A 137 -6.64 -21.28 1.11
N VAL A 138 -5.68 -21.19 2.05
CA VAL A 138 -5.28 -22.29 2.94
C VAL A 138 -6.45 -22.74 3.80
N LEU A 139 -7.22 -21.81 4.39
CA LEU A 139 -8.39 -22.15 5.21
C LEU A 139 -9.48 -22.83 4.38
N ASN A 140 -9.81 -22.29 3.20
CA ASN A 140 -10.81 -22.88 2.30
C ASN A 140 -10.39 -24.27 1.81
N THR A 141 -9.11 -24.44 1.47
CA THR A 141 -8.57 -25.74 1.03
C THR A 141 -8.59 -26.74 2.18
N THR A 142 -8.20 -26.31 3.38
CA THR A 142 -8.21 -27.16 4.57
C THR A 142 -9.63 -27.60 4.93
N ASP A 143 -10.60 -26.68 4.87
CA ASP A 143 -12.03 -26.99 5.10
C ASP A 143 -12.54 -28.04 4.10
N ALA A 144 -12.24 -27.86 2.80
CA ALA A 144 -12.60 -28.83 1.77
C ALA A 144 -11.97 -30.21 1.99
N LEU A 145 -10.71 -30.27 2.44
CA LEU A 145 -10.00 -31.53 2.71
C LEU A 145 -10.50 -32.25 3.96
N ILE A 146 -10.93 -31.51 4.99
CA ILE A 146 -11.54 -32.09 6.21
C ILE A 146 -12.90 -32.71 5.89
N ILE A 147 -13.64 -32.12 4.94
CA ILE A 147 -15.01 -32.53 4.58
C ILE A 147 -15.02 -33.61 3.47
N ASP A 148 -13.90 -33.94 2.83
CA ASP A 148 -13.84 -34.90 1.73
C ASP A 148 -14.41 -36.29 2.13
N GLU A 149 -15.69 -36.50 1.79
CA GLU A 149 -16.49 -37.70 2.07
C GLU A 149 -15.96 -38.95 1.37
N GLN A 150 -15.11 -38.79 0.35
CA GLN A 150 -14.61 -39.90 -0.49
C GLN A 150 -13.28 -40.45 0.03
N SER A 151 -12.64 -39.79 0.99
CA SER A 151 -11.39 -40.26 1.58
C SER A 151 -11.64 -41.45 2.53
N ALA A 152 -10.77 -42.47 2.50
CA ALA A 152 -10.83 -43.61 3.42
C ALA A 152 -10.82 -43.16 4.90
N THR A 153 -10.07 -42.09 5.19
CA THR A 153 -10.02 -41.41 6.49
C THR A 153 -11.37 -40.84 6.94
N SER A 154 -12.21 -40.37 6.02
CA SER A 154 -13.55 -39.85 6.31
C SER A 154 -14.48 -40.96 6.78
N THR A 155 -14.48 -42.13 6.12
CA THR A 155 -15.32 -43.26 6.51
C THR A 155 -15.00 -43.82 7.90
N GLU A 156 -13.71 -43.92 8.26
CA GLU A 156 -13.25 -44.34 9.58
C GLU A 156 -13.59 -43.31 10.67
N CYS A 157 -13.42 -42.01 10.35
CA CYS A 157 -13.80 -40.92 11.24
C CYS A 157 -15.32 -40.92 11.50
N HIS A 158 -16.16 -41.06 10.46
CA HIS A 158 -17.61 -41.14 10.62
C HIS A 158 -18.04 -42.30 11.52
N ALA A 159 -17.43 -43.48 11.35
CA ALA A 159 -17.69 -44.63 12.21
C ALA A 159 -17.28 -44.36 13.67
N ALA A 160 -16.12 -43.74 13.90
CA ALA A 160 -15.62 -43.39 15.23
C ALA A 160 -16.51 -42.33 15.92
N LEU A 161 -16.93 -41.29 15.19
CA LEU A 161 -17.84 -40.26 15.68
C LEU A 161 -19.23 -40.82 16.01
N LEU A 162 -19.76 -41.69 15.16
CA LEU A 162 -21.04 -42.36 15.40
C LEU A 162 -20.96 -43.23 16.66
N LYS A 163 -19.88 -44.00 16.82
CA LYS A 163 -19.63 -44.83 18.00
C LYS A 163 -19.54 -43.99 19.27
N MET A 164 -18.81 -42.88 19.22
CA MET A 164 -18.65 -41.96 20.34
C MET A 164 -19.97 -41.28 20.74
N THR A 165 -20.81 -40.91 19.76
CA THR A 165 -21.97 -40.04 19.98
C THR A 165 -23.26 -40.81 20.24
N TYR A 166 -23.44 -41.98 19.62
CA TYR A 166 -24.72 -42.69 19.61
C TYR A 166 -24.70 -44.09 20.24
N CYS A 167 -23.57 -44.80 20.28
CA CYS A 167 -23.58 -46.18 20.80
C CYS A 167 -24.01 -46.29 22.26
N SER A 168 -23.71 -45.31 23.13
CA SER A 168 -24.19 -45.32 24.52
C SER A 168 -25.71 -45.33 24.61
N LYS A 169 -26.39 -44.59 23.72
CA LYS A 169 -27.86 -44.54 23.64
C LYS A 169 -28.43 -45.87 23.17
N CYS A 170 -27.81 -46.50 22.17
CA CYS A 170 -28.20 -47.83 21.68
C CYS A 170 -28.04 -48.91 22.75
N LEU A 171 -27.06 -48.76 23.64
CA LEU A 171 -26.81 -49.66 24.78
C LEU A 171 -27.68 -49.33 26.02
N GLY A 172 -28.58 -48.35 25.94
CA GLY A 172 -29.50 -47.99 27.03
C GLY A 172 -29.02 -46.85 27.94
N TYR A 173 -27.81 -46.33 27.78
CA TYR A 173 -27.24 -45.24 28.56
C TYR A 173 -27.56 -43.86 27.97
N ARG A 174 -28.83 -43.42 28.08
CA ARG A 174 -29.36 -42.22 27.38
C ARG A 174 -28.73 -40.88 27.77
N PHE A 175 -28.16 -40.77 28.97
CA PHE A 175 -27.60 -39.52 29.51
C PHE A 175 -26.07 -39.52 29.64
N SER A 176 -25.40 -40.58 29.17
CA SER A 176 -23.95 -40.69 29.28
C SER A 176 -23.24 -39.89 28.18
N LYS A 177 -22.32 -39.02 28.59
CA LYS A 177 -21.44 -38.26 27.69
C LYS A 177 -20.13 -39.03 27.46
N PRO A 178 -19.50 -38.89 26.28
CA PRO A 178 -18.17 -39.47 26.07
C PRO A 178 -17.16 -38.87 27.05
N CYS A 179 -16.22 -39.70 27.52
CA CYS A 179 -15.10 -39.24 28.32
C CYS A 179 -14.27 -38.20 27.54
N SER A 180 -13.75 -37.17 28.20
CA SER A 180 -12.94 -36.12 27.56
C SER A 180 -11.78 -36.69 26.74
N GLY A 181 -11.02 -37.64 27.29
CA GLY A 181 -9.92 -38.29 26.57
C GLY A 181 -10.37 -39.13 25.36
N TYR A 182 -11.52 -39.82 25.45
CA TYR A 182 -12.07 -40.55 24.31
C TYR A 182 -12.52 -39.59 23.20
N CYS A 183 -13.17 -38.49 23.58
CA CYS A 183 -13.58 -37.44 22.66
C CYS A 183 -12.39 -36.83 21.90
N LEU A 184 -11.35 -36.42 22.64
CA LEU A 184 -10.14 -35.85 22.04
C LEU A 184 -9.43 -36.84 21.10
N ASN A 185 -9.39 -38.13 21.44
CA ASN A 185 -8.74 -39.13 20.59
C ASN A 185 -9.52 -39.37 19.29
N VAL A 186 -10.86 -39.42 19.35
CA VAL A 186 -11.69 -39.54 18.16
C VAL A 186 -11.53 -38.31 17.26
N LEU A 187 -11.60 -37.10 17.82
CA LEU A 187 -11.44 -35.87 17.06
C LEU A 187 -10.04 -35.74 16.44
N ARG A 188 -8.99 -36.08 17.19
CA ARG A 188 -7.62 -36.12 16.63
C ARG A 188 -7.52 -37.10 15.48
N GLY A 189 -8.04 -38.32 15.61
CA GLY A 189 -8.03 -39.30 14.51
C GLY A 189 -8.69 -38.77 13.23
N CYS A 190 -9.74 -37.95 13.37
CA CYS A 190 -10.43 -37.32 12.24
C CYS A 190 -9.64 -36.21 11.54
N ILE A 191 -8.86 -35.39 12.27
CA ILE A 191 -8.21 -34.19 11.72
C ILE A 191 -6.68 -34.27 11.64
N SER A 192 -6.06 -35.30 12.24
CA SER A 192 -4.61 -35.36 12.47
C SER A 192 -3.79 -35.35 11.19
N LYS A 193 -4.31 -35.87 10.07
CA LYS A 193 -3.55 -35.92 8.81
C LYS A 193 -3.25 -34.50 8.27
N TYR A 194 -4.26 -33.64 8.23
CA TYR A 194 -4.13 -32.30 7.65
C TYR A 194 -3.63 -31.27 8.67
N VAL A 195 -4.08 -31.38 9.92
CA VAL A 195 -3.67 -30.44 10.97
C VAL A 195 -2.19 -30.64 11.36
N ALA A 196 -1.66 -31.87 11.35
CA ALA A 196 -0.26 -32.09 11.73
C ALA A 196 0.74 -31.53 10.71
N GLU A 197 0.39 -31.51 9.42
CA GLU A 197 1.23 -30.93 8.38
C GLU A 197 1.14 -29.40 8.37
N LEU A 198 -0.01 -28.84 8.77
CA LEU A 198 -0.27 -27.40 8.71
C LEU A 198 0.11 -26.65 10.00
N ASP A 199 0.16 -27.30 11.17
CA ASP A 199 0.34 -26.63 12.47
C ASP A 199 1.60 -25.75 12.54
N LEU A 200 2.78 -26.29 12.21
CA LEU A 200 4.03 -25.52 12.25
C LEU A 200 4.05 -24.38 11.21
N PRO A 201 3.80 -24.61 9.90
CA PRO A 201 3.76 -23.54 8.92
C PRO A 201 2.72 -22.46 9.22
N TRP A 202 1.54 -22.85 9.72
CA TRP A 202 0.47 -21.92 10.06
C TRP A 202 0.83 -21.03 11.24
N ASN A 203 1.43 -21.57 12.29
CA ASN A 203 1.90 -20.78 13.42
C ASN A 203 2.95 -19.75 12.99
N SER A 204 3.94 -20.14 12.17
CA SER A 204 4.92 -19.20 11.61
C SER A 204 4.30 -18.14 10.70
N TYR A 205 3.30 -18.52 9.90
CA TYR A 205 2.53 -17.59 9.06
C TYR A 205 1.77 -16.55 9.90
N VAL A 206 1.07 -16.99 10.95
CA VAL A 206 0.33 -16.11 11.87
C VAL A 206 1.27 -15.15 12.59
N GLU A 207 2.41 -15.64 13.10
CA GLU A 207 3.43 -14.81 13.75
C GLU A 207 4.00 -13.76 12.78
N GLY A 208 4.28 -14.16 11.53
CA GLY A 208 4.75 -13.25 10.49
C GLY A 208 3.76 -12.11 10.19
N ILE A 209 2.47 -12.44 10.08
CA ILE A 209 1.40 -11.45 9.91
C ILE A 209 1.31 -10.53 11.12
N GLU A 210 1.34 -11.08 12.33
CA GLU A 210 1.25 -10.28 13.55
C GLU A 210 2.40 -9.28 13.63
N ASN A 211 3.63 -9.71 13.32
CA ASN A 211 4.80 -8.84 13.24
C ASN A 211 4.63 -7.74 12.20
N LEU A 212 4.14 -8.06 11.01
CA LEU A 212 3.90 -7.08 9.95
C LEU A 212 2.82 -6.06 10.35
N VAL A 213 1.69 -6.52 10.89
CA VAL A 213 0.61 -5.65 11.39
C VAL A 213 1.12 -4.74 12.51
N ASN A 214 1.93 -5.27 13.42
CA ASN A 214 2.54 -4.50 14.51
C ASN A 214 3.51 -3.43 13.99
N ALA A 215 4.33 -3.75 12.98
CA ALA A 215 5.21 -2.79 12.32
C ALA A 215 4.42 -1.69 11.58
N MET A 216 3.25 -2.04 11.05
CA MET A 216 2.36 -1.09 10.35
C MET A 216 1.48 -0.26 11.29
N LYS A 217 1.45 -0.51 12.61
CA LYS A 217 0.64 0.29 13.55
C LYS A 217 1.17 1.72 13.67
N ARG A 218 0.23 2.69 13.71
CA ARG A 218 0.52 4.14 13.75
C ARG A 218 1.41 4.60 14.91
N THR A 219 1.47 3.84 16.00
CA THR A 219 2.29 4.14 17.19
C THR A 219 3.75 3.74 17.05
N SER A 220 4.11 2.91 16.06
CA SER A 220 5.47 2.42 15.83
C SER A 220 5.95 2.82 14.44
N ASN A 221 6.27 4.10 14.23
CA ASN A 221 6.83 4.56 12.95
C ASN A 221 8.32 4.22 12.76
N ASN A 222 8.93 3.46 13.69
CA ASN A 222 10.35 3.14 13.64
C ASN A 222 10.75 2.40 12.35
N ALA A 223 9.82 1.67 11.73
CA ALA A 223 10.05 0.94 10.49
C ALA A 223 9.67 1.71 9.21
N GLY A 224 8.96 2.85 9.31
CA GLY A 224 8.56 3.63 8.14
C GLY A 224 7.58 2.93 7.18
N VAL A 225 6.86 1.89 7.64
CA VAL A 225 5.96 1.07 6.81
C VAL A 225 4.48 1.41 6.99
N ASN A 226 4.15 2.47 7.72
CA ASN A 226 2.75 2.86 7.95
C ASN A 226 2.19 3.62 6.73
N VAL A 227 1.32 2.93 5.97
CA VAL A 227 0.72 3.47 4.74
C VAL A 227 -0.19 4.67 4.98
N ASP A 228 -0.97 4.66 6.07
CA ASP A 228 -1.85 5.79 6.40
C ASP A 228 -1.04 7.07 6.63
N LEU A 229 0.08 6.96 7.33
CA LEU A 229 0.95 8.08 7.64
C LEU A 229 1.67 8.55 6.39
N ALA A 230 2.21 7.63 5.58
CA ALA A 230 2.87 7.98 4.32
C ALA A 230 1.91 8.78 3.42
N ILE A 231 0.69 8.28 3.22
CA ILE A 231 -0.35 8.93 2.41
C ILE A 231 -0.77 10.27 3.00
N ARG A 232 -1.04 10.35 4.31
CA ARG A 232 -1.48 11.60 4.96
C ARG A 232 -0.40 12.67 4.97
N ASN A 233 0.87 12.27 5.03
CA ASN A 233 2.00 13.19 5.03
C ASN A 233 2.41 13.64 3.62
N LEU A 234 1.80 13.14 2.54
CA LEU A 234 2.13 13.59 1.19
C LEU A 234 1.94 15.11 1.04
N GLY A 235 0.77 15.63 1.43
CA GLY A 235 0.50 17.07 1.34
C GLY A 235 1.49 17.92 2.15
N THR A 236 1.88 17.47 3.35
CA THR A 236 2.86 18.19 4.17
C THR A 236 4.27 18.13 3.57
N GLN A 237 4.71 16.97 3.06
CA GLN A 237 5.98 16.84 2.35
C GLN A 237 6.02 17.73 1.10
N ILE A 238 4.93 17.79 0.33
CA ILE A 238 4.82 18.69 -0.84
C ILE A 238 4.96 20.15 -0.40
N SER A 239 4.26 20.57 0.66
CA SER A 239 4.38 21.93 1.19
C SER A 239 5.80 22.25 1.64
N SER A 240 6.46 21.32 2.35
CA SER A 240 7.85 21.48 2.79
C SER A 240 8.84 21.54 1.62
N ALA A 241 8.63 20.75 0.57
CA ALA A 241 9.42 20.80 -0.65
C ALA A 241 9.27 22.16 -1.35
N ILE A 242 8.05 22.68 -1.46
CA ILE A 242 7.81 24.03 -2.01
C ILE A 242 8.53 25.09 -1.17
N MET A 243 8.40 25.04 0.15
CA MET A 243 9.09 25.96 1.05
C MET A 243 10.62 25.88 0.90
N TYR A 244 11.18 24.68 0.75
CA TYR A 244 12.61 24.49 0.50
C TYR A 244 13.05 25.14 -0.81
N CYS A 245 12.30 24.91 -1.90
CA CYS A 245 12.56 25.55 -3.19
C CYS A 245 12.52 27.09 -3.08
N MET A 246 11.57 27.63 -2.31
CA MET A 246 11.45 29.07 -2.07
C MET A 246 12.64 29.63 -1.27
N GLU A 247 13.07 28.94 -0.21
CA GLU A 247 14.21 29.35 0.60
C GLU A 247 15.52 29.34 -0.20
N LYS A 248 15.65 28.37 -1.13
CA LYS A 248 16.84 28.15 -1.95
C LYS A 248 16.76 28.78 -3.35
N ILE A 249 15.82 29.70 -3.56
CA ILE A 249 15.52 30.24 -4.89
C ILE A 249 16.74 30.83 -5.62
N VAL A 250 17.65 31.50 -4.91
CA VAL A 250 18.86 32.10 -5.51
C VAL A 250 19.83 31.03 -6.04
N GLU A 251 19.91 29.87 -5.38
CA GLU A 251 20.74 28.75 -5.84
C GLU A 251 20.07 28.06 -7.03
N VAL A 252 18.75 27.87 -6.96
CA VAL A 252 17.94 27.32 -8.06
C VAL A 252 18.05 28.20 -9.31
N ASP A 253 17.93 29.52 -9.16
CA ASP A 253 18.00 30.49 -10.27
C ASP A 253 19.34 30.44 -11.03
N LYS A 254 20.46 30.26 -10.31
CA LYS A 254 21.77 30.07 -10.94
C LYS A 254 21.83 28.81 -11.80
N LYS A 255 21.27 27.70 -11.30
CA LYS A 255 21.22 26.43 -12.05
C LYS A 255 20.27 26.51 -13.24
N VAL A 256 19.12 27.16 -13.06
CA VAL A 256 18.15 27.43 -14.14
C VAL A 256 18.79 28.29 -15.22
N SER A 257 19.47 29.38 -14.86
CA SER A 257 20.17 30.26 -15.81
C SER A 257 21.23 29.51 -16.63
N THR A 258 21.87 28.50 -16.05
CA THR A 258 22.84 27.66 -16.76
C THR A 258 22.17 26.67 -17.71
N SER A 259 20.99 26.15 -17.34
CA SER A 259 20.28 25.11 -18.08
C SER A 259 19.34 25.66 -19.16
N ALA A 260 18.80 26.87 -18.96
CA ALA A 260 17.78 27.49 -19.80
C ALA A 260 18.25 28.81 -20.48
N MET A 261 19.57 29.02 -20.56
CA MET A 261 20.23 30.28 -20.96
C MET A 261 19.77 30.91 -22.29
N PHE A 262 19.11 30.15 -23.18
CA PHE A 262 18.70 30.57 -24.51
C PHE A 262 17.18 30.51 -24.76
N LEU A 263 16.37 30.23 -23.74
CA LEU A 263 14.93 30.09 -23.90
C LEU A 263 14.19 31.40 -23.56
N PRO A 264 13.19 31.79 -24.36
CA PRO A 264 12.33 32.92 -24.01
C PRO A 264 11.51 32.58 -22.77
N THR A 265 11.70 33.37 -21.71
CA THR A 265 11.12 33.17 -20.38
C THR A 265 9.63 33.52 -20.33
N VAL A 266 9.18 34.57 -21.03
CA VAL A 266 7.80 35.09 -20.94
C VAL A 266 7.11 35.07 -22.31
N VAL A 267 5.82 34.72 -22.34
CA VAL A 267 4.98 34.92 -23.53
C VAL A 267 4.79 36.43 -23.72
N VAL A 268 5.32 36.99 -24.82
CA VAL A 268 5.07 38.39 -25.23
C VAL A 268 3.62 38.55 -25.65
#